data_AF-M6VW36-F1
#
_entry.id   AF-M6VW36-F1
#
_cell.length_a   1.000
_cell.length_b   1.000
_cell.length_c   1.000
_cell.angle_alpha   90.00
_cell.angle_beta   90.00
_cell.angle_gamma   90.00
#
_symmetry.space_group_name_H-M   'P 1'
#
loop_
_entity.id
_entity.type
_entity.pdbx_description
1 polymer ?
#
loop_
_entity_poly.entity_id
_entity_poly.type
_entity_poly.pdbx_seq_one_letter_code
_entity_poly.pdbx_strand_id
1 'polypeptide(L)'
;MKRFQFNLEPVLSLRKKKEDEKLKSFSLVAGEINQIRNSIRENEKQIEFLTEDSDSLRGASLRDYQLHQGYIRSLITRNENLESNIEDKKPELDAKRAELILAQKDRKILEILKENQYKAYKKLYFKKEKFELEEHYNQLKSIQWRKNHASFEPEPAPRIFTYDTGSRTENDDSGASEIKKLYDKYKK
;
A
#
# COMPACT_ATOMS: atom_id res chain seq x y z
N MET A 1 2.42 -4.25 21.81
CA MET A 1 1.15 -4.03 21.07
C MET A 1 0.83 -5.23 20.18
N LYS A 2 -0.46 -5.53 19.95
CA LYS A 2 -0.87 -6.68 19.12
C LYS A 2 -0.58 -6.39 17.64
N ARG A 3 0.00 -7.35 16.92
CA ARG A 3 0.21 -7.27 15.46
C ARG A 3 -1.13 -7.32 14.74
N PHE A 4 -1.23 -6.73 13.55
CA PHE A 4 -2.43 -6.84 12.71
C PHE A 4 -2.70 -8.30 12.37
N GLN A 5 -3.92 -8.77 12.62
CA GLN A 5 -4.39 -10.10 12.27
C GLN A 5 -5.65 -9.94 11.43
N PHE A 6 -5.66 -10.56 10.24
CA PHE A 6 -6.82 -10.54 9.37
C PHE A 6 -7.71 -11.74 9.69
N ASN A 7 -8.93 -11.48 10.16
CA ASN A 7 -9.84 -12.54 10.62
C ASN A 7 -10.23 -13.53 9.50
N LEU A 8 -10.20 -13.09 8.24
CA LEU A 8 -10.53 -13.92 7.08
C LEU A 8 -9.29 -14.51 6.39
N GLU A 9 -8.13 -14.54 7.05
CA GLU A 9 -6.92 -15.17 6.50
C GLU A 9 -7.13 -16.65 6.12
N PRO A 10 -7.83 -17.49 6.94
CA PRO A 10 -8.12 -18.87 6.55
C PRO A 10 -8.95 -18.95 5.27
N VAL A 11 -9.97 -18.09 5.13
CA VAL A 11 -10.82 -18.03 3.94
C VAL A 11 -10.03 -17.58 2.72
N LEU A 12 -9.15 -16.59 2.87
CA LEU A 12 -8.26 -16.12 1.80
C LEU A 12 -7.33 -17.25 1.32
N SER A 13 -6.74 -18.01 2.25
CA SER A 13 -5.89 -19.16 1.90
C SER A 13 -6.66 -20.27 1.18
N LEU A 14 -7.90 -20.55 1.60
CA LEU A 14 -8.75 -21.52 0.93
C LEU A 14 -9.09 -21.08 -0.50
N ARG A 15 -9.40 -19.79 -0.71
CA ARG A 15 -9.67 -19.25 -2.04
C ARG A 15 -8.45 -19.29 -2.96
N LYS A 16 -7.25 -19.05 -2.42
CA LYS A 16 -5.99 -19.24 -3.17
C LYS A 16 -5.82 -20.67 -3.65
N LYS A 17 -6.02 -21.65 -2.76
CA LYS A 17 -5.96 -23.08 -3.14
C LYS A 17 -6.96 -23.42 -4.25
N LYS A 18 -8.20 -22.92 -4.15
CA LYS A 18 -9.23 -23.13 -5.18
C LYS A 18 -8.83 -22.49 -6.51
N GLU A 19 -8.27 -21.29 -6.51
CA GLU A 19 -7.73 -20.67 -7.72
C GLU A 19 -6.61 -21.50 -8.33
N ASP A 20 -5.68 -22.01 -7.53
CA ASP A 20 -4.58 -22.87 -8.00
C ASP A 20 -5.11 -24.17 -8.61
N GLU A 21 -6.14 -24.78 -8.03
CA GLU A 21 -6.81 -25.96 -8.59
C GLU A 21 -7.45 -25.65 -9.94
N LYS A 22 -8.17 -24.52 -10.06
CA LYS A 22 -8.77 -24.08 -11.33
C LYS A 22 -7.71 -23.75 -12.37
N LEU A 23 -6.61 -23.12 -11.97
CA LEU A 23 -5.48 -22.83 -12.84
C LEU A 23 -4.86 -24.12 -13.38
N LYS A 24 -4.62 -25.12 -12.53
CA LYS A 24 -4.13 -26.44 -12.96
C LYS A 24 -5.07 -27.07 -13.98
N SER A 25 -6.38 -27.06 -13.72
CA SER A 25 -7.36 -27.64 -14.66
C SER A 25 -7.36 -26.92 -16.01
N PHE A 26 -7.25 -25.59 -16.03
CA PHE A 26 -7.11 -24.81 -17.25
C PHE A 26 -5.81 -25.12 -17.99
N SER A 27 -4.69 -25.22 -17.27
CA SER A 27 -3.38 -25.53 -17.85
C SER A 27 -3.32 -26.91 -18.49
N LEU A 28 -4.03 -27.91 -17.96
CA LEU A 28 -4.11 -29.24 -18.57
C LEU A 28 -4.76 -29.17 -19.96
N VAL A 29 -5.95 -28.59 -20.06
CA VAL A 29 -6.69 -28.46 -21.33
C VAL A 29 -5.91 -27.60 -22.34
N ALA A 30 -5.31 -26.49 -21.87
CA ALA A 30 -4.46 -25.66 -22.71
C ALA A 30 -3.21 -26.41 -23.20
N GLY A 31 -2.63 -27.27 -22.35
CA GLY A 31 -1.50 -28.13 -22.67
C GLY A 31 -1.84 -29.13 -23.77
N GLU A 32 -2.98 -29.79 -23.67
CA GLU A 32 -3.46 -30.72 -24.70
C GLU A 32 -3.66 -30.03 -26.05
N ILE A 33 -4.29 -28.85 -26.07
CA ILE A 33 -4.46 -28.07 -27.31
C ILE A 33 -3.10 -27.69 -27.91
N ASN A 34 -2.13 -27.33 -27.07
CA ASN A 34 -0.78 -27.02 -27.54
C ASN A 34 -0.05 -28.23 -28.11
N GLN A 35 -0.23 -29.43 -27.52
CA GLN A 35 0.31 -30.67 -28.09
C GLN A 35 -0.27 -30.94 -29.48
N ILE A 36 -1.59 -30.80 -29.64
CA ILE A 36 -2.25 -30.98 -30.94
C ILE A 36 -1.71 -29.97 -31.97
N ARG A 37 -1.56 -28.69 -31.58
CA ARG A 37 -0.96 -27.66 -32.45
C ARG A 37 0.48 -27.95 -32.84
N ASN A 38 1.26 -28.57 -31.96
CA ASN A 38 2.62 -28.98 -32.29
C ASN A 38 2.62 -30.12 -33.30
N SER A 39 1.72 -31.10 -33.16
CA SER A 39 1.55 -32.16 -34.15
C SER A 39 1.12 -31.64 -35.52
N ILE A 40 0.23 -30.64 -35.57
CA ILE A 40 -0.13 -29.96 -36.83
C ILE A 40 1.12 -29.33 -37.46
N ARG A 41 1.89 -28.56 -36.69
CA ARG A 41 3.13 -27.94 -37.18
C ARG A 41 4.18 -28.95 -37.65
N GLU A 42 4.29 -30.10 -37.00
CA GLU A 42 5.18 -31.17 -37.43
C GLU A 42 4.74 -31.77 -38.76
N ASN A 43 3.44 -32.03 -38.92
CA ASN A 43 2.88 -32.51 -40.19
C ASN A 43 3.03 -31.46 -41.30
N GLU A 44 2.82 -30.18 -41.02
CA GLU A 44 3.01 -29.08 -41.97
C GLU A 44 4.46 -29.03 -42.47
N LYS A 45 5.44 -29.13 -41.57
CA LYS A 45 6.86 -29.22 -41.94
C LYS A 45 7.18 -30.44 -42.79
N GLN A 46 6.56 -31.58 -42.49
CA GLN A 46 6.73 -32.79 -43.31
C GLN A 46 6.13 -32.60 -44.70
N ILE A 47 4.96 -31.97 -44.82
CA ILE A 47 4.33 -31.66 -46.11
C ILE A 47 5.22 -30.71 -46.91
N GLU A 48 5.73 -29.65 -46.29
CA GLU A 48 6.64 -28.69 -46.91
C GLU A 48 7.90 -29.40 -47.43
N PHE A 49 8.57 -30.18 -46.58
CA PHE A 49 9.74 -30.97 -46.95
C PHE A 49 9.46 -31.90 -48.14
N LEU A 50 8.37 -32.66 -48.09
CA LEU A 50 7.99 -33.59 -49.17
C LEU A 50 7.60 -32.88 -50.47
N THR A 51 7.08 -31.66 -50.37
CA THR A 51 6.69 -30.88 -51.55
C THR A 51 7.89 -30.22 -52.21
N GLU A 52 8.86 -29.76 -51.42
CA GLU A 52 10.11 -29.15 -51.89
C GLU A 52 11.07 -30.19 -52.48
N ASP A 53 11.11 -31.40 -51.93
CA ASP A 53 12.00 -32.50 -52.35
C ASP A 53 11.55 -33.18 -53.68
N SER A 54 10.98 -32.40 -54.59
CA SER A 54 10.52 -32.79 -55.92
C SER A 54 11.63 -33.38 -56.81
N ASP A 55 12.89 -33.01 -56.54
CA ASP A 55 14.07 -33.58 -57.19
C ASP A 55 14.33 -35.04 -56.75
N SER A 56 13.92 -35.45 -55.55
CA SER A 56 14.06 -36.84 -55.07
C SER A 56 13.19 -37.83 -55.87
N LEU A 57 12.11 -37.34 -56.50
CA LEU A 57 11.19 -38.12 -57.32
C LEU A 57 11.62 -38.17 -58.79
N ARG A 58 12.75 -37.57 -59.16
CA ARG A 58 13.25 -37.55 -60.54
C ARG A 58 13.77 -38.93 -60.94
N GLY A 59 13.03 -39.62 -61.81
CA GLY A 59 13.29 -41.01 -62.22
C GLY A 59 12.50 -42.06 -61.42
N ALA A 60 11.64 -41.64 -60.49
CA ALA A 60 10.75 -42.52 -59.74
C ALA A 60 9.60 -43.05 -60.62
N SER A 61 9.06 -44.22 -60.24
CA SER A 61 7.92 -44.83 -60.92
C SER A 61 6.64 -44.01 -60.72
N LEU A 62 5.69 -44.10 -61.66
CA LEU A 62 4.34 -43.54 -61.47
C LEU A 62 3.70 -44.00 -60.15
N ARG A 63 3.98 -45.24 -59.73
CA ARG A 63 3.51 -45.79 -58.46
C ARG A 63 4.08 -45.02 -57.26
N ASP A 64 5.34 -44.63 -57.31
CA ASP A 64 6.02 -43.91 -56.23
C ASP A 64 5.45 -42.49 -56.09
N TYR A 65 5.16 -41.83 -57.22
CA TYR A 65 4.43 -40.56 -57.23
C TYR A 65 3.04 -40.66 -56.61
N GLN A 66 2.29 -41.72 -56.92
CA GLN A 66 0.96 -41.94 -56.34
C GLN A 66 1.02 -42.16 -54.83
N LEU A 67 2.00 -42.94 -54.35
CA LEU A 67 2.22 -43.16 -52.92
C LEU A 67 2.61 -41.87 -52.20
N HIS A 68 3.52 -41.09 -52.79
CA HIS A 68 3.95 -39.80 -52.26
C HIS A 68 2.79 -38.82 -52.12
N GLN A 69 2.00 -38.65 -53.19
CA GLN A 69 0.81 -37.79 -53.18
C GLN A 69 -0.27 -38.30 -52.21
N GLY A 70 -0.44 -39.63 -52.11
CA GLY A 70 -1.34 -40.24 -51.14
C GLY A 70 -0.93 -39.96 -49.69
N TYR A 71 0.37 -40.01 -49.40
CA TYR A 71 0.91 -39.69 -48.08
C TYR A 71 0.70 -38.22 -47.71
N ILE A 72 1.01 -37.27 -48.61
CA ILE A 72 0.73 -35.84 -48.40
C ILE A 72 -0.75 -35.61 -48.09
N ARG A 73 -1.66 -36.17 -48.90
CA ARG A 73 -3.11 -36.07 -48.65
C ARG A 73 -3.50 -36.62 -47.28
N SER A 74 -2.91 -37.74 -46.87
CA SER A 74 -3.18 -38.33 -45.55
C SER A 74 -2.74 -37.42 -44.40
N LEU A 75 -1.60 -36.71 -44.55
CA LEU A 75 -1.15 -35.72 -43.58
C LEU A 75 -2.08 -34.50 -43.53
N ILE A 76 -2.55 -34.02 -44.69
CA ILE A 76 -3.51 -32.92 -44.76
C ILE A 76 -4.81 -33.29 -44.06
N THR A 77 -5.41 -34.44 -44.39
CA THR A 77 -6.63 -34.92 -43.71
C THR A 77 -6.41 -35.14 -42.22
N ARG A 78 -5.21 -35.59 -41.82
CA ARG A 78 -4.86 -35.69 -40.39
C ARG A 78 -4.84 -34.31 -39.72
N ASN A 79 -4.31 -33.29 -40.38
CA ASN A 79 -4.33 -31.92 -39.86
C ASN A 79 -5.76 -31.39 -39.71
N GLU A 80 -6.62 -31.57 -40.72
CA GLU A 80 -8.04 -31.18 -40.64
C GLU A 80 -8.75 -31.83 -39.44
N ASN A 81 -8.51 -33.13 -39.19
CA ASN A 81 -9.05 -33.82 -38.03
C ASN A 81 -8.50 -33.28 -36.70
N LEU A 82 -7.21 -32.94 -36.66
CA LEU A 82 -6.58 -32.34 -35.48
C LEU A 82 -7.10 -30.93 -35.22
N GLU A 83 -7.41 -30.15 -36.26
CA GLU A 83 -8.05 -28.85 -36.16
C GLU A 83 -9.47 -28.98 -35.60
N SER A 84 -10.27 -29.92 -36.12
CA SER A 84 -11.60 -30.22 -35.56
C SER A 84 -11.50 -30.59 -34.07
N ASN A 85 -10.53 -31.43 -33.68
CA ASN A 85 -10.31 -31.78 -32.28
C ASN A 85 -9.95 -30.56 -31.41
N ILE A 86 -9.25 -29.55 -31.96
CA ILE A 86 -9.02 -28.29 -31.25
C ILE A 86 -10.33 -27.56 -31.08
N GLU A 87 -11.16 -27.47 -32.14
CA GLU A 87 -12.45 -26.79 -32.10
C GLU A 87 -13.39 -27.37 -31.04
N ASP A 88 -13.44 -28.71 -30.96
CA ASP A 88 -14.24 -29.42 -29.96
C ASP A 88 -13.78 -29.17 -28.52
N LYS A 89 -12.47 -28.91 -28.32
CA LYS A 89 -11.88 -28.59 -27.01
C LYS A 89 -11.95 -27.10 -26.64
N LYS A 90 -12.15 -26.19 -27.59
CA LYS A 90 -12.33 -24.74 -27.33
C LYS A 90 -13.42 -24.44 -26.29
N PRO A 91 -14.65 -25.00 -26.37
CA PRO A 91 -15.70 -24.69 -25.40
C PRO A 91 -15.32 -25.14 -23.98
N GLU A 92 -14.63 -26.28 -23.85
CA GLU A 92 -14.14 -26.73 -22.55
C GLU A 92 -13.07 -25.77 -21.99
N LEU A 93 -12.12 -25.34 -22.84
CA LEU A 93 -11.10 -24.38 -22.46
C LEU A 93 -11.72 -23.05 -21.98
N ASP A 94 -12.70 -22.54 -22.71
CA ASP A 94 -13.40 -21.30 -22.37
C ASP A 94 -14.22 -21.42 -21.08
N ALA A 95 -14.86 -22.57 -20.84
CA ALA A 95 -15.53 -22.84 -19.58
C ALA A 95 -14.55 -22.84 -18.40
N LYS A 96 -13.41 -23.53 -18.51
CA LYS A 96 -12.36 -23.52 -17.48
C LYS A 96 -11.76 -22.13 -17.27
N ARG A 97 -11.62 -21.35 -18.33
CA ARG A 97 -11.17 -19.95 -18.26
C ARG A 97 -12.15 -19.08 -17.49
N ALA A 98 -13.46 -19.23 -17.74
CA ALA A 98 -14.49 -18.52 -17.01
C ALA A 98 -14.48 -18.88 -15.51
N GLU A 99 -14.36 -20.16 -15.17
CA GLU A 99 -14.23 -20.63 -13.78
C GLU A 99 -12.99 -20.02 -13.08
N LEU A 100 -11.85 -19.98 -13.77
CA LEU A 100 -10.62 -19.38 -13.25
C LEU A 100 -10.80 -17.88 -12.97
N ILE A 101 -11.43 -17.15 -13.90
CA ILE A 101 -11.70 -15.71 -13.73
C ILE A 101 -12.60 -15.46 -12.51
N LEU A 102 -13.62 -16.30 -12.29
CA LEU A 102 -14.47 -16.20 -11.11
C LEU A 102 -13.68 -16.44 -9.82
N ALA A 103 -12.85 -17.49 -9.78
CA ALA A 103 -11.99 -17.77 -8.63
C ALA A 103 -11.00 -16.62 -8.33
N GLN A 104 -10.42 -16.02 -9.37
CA GLN A 104 -9.54 -14.86 -9.26
C GLN A 104 -10.27 -13.63 -8.69
N LYS A 105 -11.50 -13.36 -9.16
CA LYS A 105 -12.34 -12.27 -8.62
C LYS A 105 -12.62 -12.50 -7.14
N ASP A 106 -13.01 -13.72 -6.77
CA ASP A 106 -13.29 -14.09 -5.40
C ASP A 106 -12.08 -13.95 -4.47
N ARG A 107 -10.88 -14.32 -4.91
CA ARG A 107 -9.65 -14.04 -4.16
C ARG A 107 -9.42 -12.55 -4.02
N LYS A 108 -9.51 -11.80 -5.13
CA LYS A 108 -9.20 -10.36 -5.18
C LYS A 108 -10.10 -9.54 -4.25
N ILE A 109 -11.37 -9.92 -4.12
CA ILE A 109 -12.30 -9.29 -3.16
C ILE A 109 -11.75 -9.39 -1.72
N LEU A 110 -11.28 -10.57 -1.30
CA LEU A 110 -10.73 -10.75 0.05
C LEU A 110 -9.40 -10.00 0.25
N GLU A 111 -8.57 -9.92 -0.78
CA GLU A 111 -7.32 -9.13 -0.72
C GLU A 111 -7.62 -7.65 -0.53
N ILE A 112 -8.58 -7.10 -1.28
CA ILE A 112 -9.03 -5.71 -1.12
C ILE A 112 -9.57 -5.48 0.30
N LEU A 113 -10.37 -6.41 0.83
CA LEU A 113 -10.87 -6.33 2.20
C LEU A 113 -9.74 -6.34 3.23
N LYS A 114 -8.72 -7.20 3.06
CA LYS A 114 -7.54 -7.25 3.91
C LYS A 114 -6.76 -5.94 3.88
N GLU A 115 -6.52 -5.38 2.69
CA GLU A 115 -5.84 -4.10 2.54
C GLU A 115 -6.60 -2.95 3.21
N ASN A 116 -7.92 -2.91 3.05
CA ASN A 116 -8.76 -1.89 3.66
C ASN A 116 -8.74 -1.96 5.19
N GLN A 117 -8.85 -3.16 5.76
CA GLN A 117 -8.74 -3.38 7.21
C GLN A 117 -7.34 -3.02 7.72
N TYR A 118 -6.30 -3.36 6.97
CA TYR A 118 -4.93 -3.00 7.32
C TYR A 118 -4.71 -1.49 7.30
N LYS A 119 -5.24 -0.78 6.29
CA LYS A 119 -5.21 0.70 6.23
C LYS A 119 -5.93 1.31 7.43
N ALA A 120 -7.08 0.78 7.84
CA ALA A 120 -7.81 1.25 9.01
C ALA A 120 -7.02 1.02 10.31
N TYR A 121 -6.44 -0.17 10.49
CA TYR A 121 -5.56 -0.48 11.62
C TYR A 121 -4.37 0.49 11.68
N LYS A 122 -3.70 0.73 10.56
CA LYS A 122 -2.54 1.64 10.46
C LYS A 122 -2.91 3.08 10.84
N LYS A 123 -4.08 3.56 10.39
CA LYS A 123 -4.59 4.89 10.78
C LYS A 123 -4.84 5.00 12.29
N LEU A 124 -5.47 4.00 12.89
CA LEU A 124 -5.71 3.98 14.34
C LEU A 124 -4.40 3.90 15.13
N TYR A 125 -3.44 3.11 14.64
CA TYR A 125 -2.12 2.99 15.23
C TYR A 125 -1.40 4.35 15.26
N PHE A 126 -1.30 5.03 14.11
CA PHE A 126 -0.65 6.35 14.05
C PHE A 126 -1.38 7.41 14.86
N LYS A 127 -2.71 7.35 14.95
CA LYS A 127 -3.47 8.28 15.79
C LYS A 127 -3.14 8.10 17.28
N LYS A 128 -2.98 6.87 17.75
CA LYS A 128 -2.58 6.57 19.13
C LYS A 128 -1.14 7.00 19.40
N GLU A 129 -0.22 6.65 18.51
CA GLU A 129 1.20 7.03 18.64
C GLU A 129 1.36 8.56 18.66
N LYS A 130 0.64 9.28 17.80
CA LYS A 130 0.63 10.75 17.80
C LYS A 130 0.08 11.32 19.11
N PHE A 131 -0.98 10.74 19.64
CA PHE A 131 -1.58 11.17 20.90
C PHE A 131 -0.62 10.94 22.08
N GLU A 132 0.00 9.77 22.18
CA GLU A 132 1.01 9.44 23.19
C GLU A 132 2.23 10.38 23.11
N LEU A 133 2.67 10.74 21.90
CA LEU A 133 3.74 11.71 21.67
C LEU A 133 3.35 13.13 22.13
N GLU A 134 2.14 13.58 21.82
CA GLU A 134 1.63 14.90 22.25
C GLU A 134 1.48 14.97 23.77
N GLU A 135 0.97 13.93 24.42
CA GLU A 135 0.89 13.85 25.88
C GLU A 135 2.28 13.93 26.52
N HIS A 136 3.23 13.13 26.03
CA HIS A 136 4.62 13.14 26.54
C HIS A 136 5.29 14.51 26.31
N TYR A 137 5.09 15.12 25.15
CA TYR A 137 5.59 16.47 24.86
C TYR A 137 4.99 17.52 25.79
N ASN A 138 3.68 17.47 26.04
CA ASN A 138 3.00 18.39 26.95
C ASN A 138 3.48 18.22 28.40
N GLN A 139 3.73 16.99 28.84
CA GLN A 139 4.32 16.71 30.15
C GLN A 139 5.72 17.33 30.28
N LEU A 140 6.61 17.09 29.31
CA LEU A 140 7.95 17.69 29.28
C LEU A 140 7.90 19.22 29.30
N LYS A 141 7.04 19.81 28.47
CA LYS A 141 6.81 21.25 28.43
C LYS A 141 6.37 21.76 29.81
N SER A 142 5.42 21.08 30.47
CA SER A 142 4.96 21.47 31.80
C SER A 142 6.06 21.41 32.87
N ILE A 143 6.98 20.43 32.77
CA ILE A 143 8.15 20.32 33.66
C ILE A 143 9.12 21.48 33.40
N GLN A 144 9.36 21.82 32.12
CA GLN A 144 10.22 22.94 31.75
C GLN A 144 9.66 24.27 32.23
N TRP A 145 8.35 24.52 32.08
CA TRP A 145 7.69 25.72 32.62
C TRP A 145 7.87 25.82 34.13
N ARG A 146 7.65 24.72 34.87
CA ARG A 146 7.87 24.71 36.32
C ARG A 146 9.32 25.02 36.69
N LYS A 147 10.30 24.46 35.98
CA LYS A 147 11.73 24.78 36.21
C LYS A 147 12.03 26.25 35.95
N ASN A 148 11.55 26.79 34.83
CA ASN A 148 11.79 28.19 34.46
C ASN A 148 11.15 29.18 35.44
N HIS A 149 9.96 28.88 35.95
CA HIS A 149 9.29 29.71 36.96
C HIS A 149 9.84 29.53 38.38
N ALA A 150 10.41 28.36 38.71
CA ALA A 150 11.11 28.16 39.98
C ALA A 150 12.46 28.90 40.02
N SER A 151 13.07 29.19 38.87
CA SER A 151 14.24 30.07 38.76
C SER A 151 13.91 31.57 38.76
N PHE A 152 12.63 31.95 38.77
CA PHE A 152 12.16 33.31 39.04
C PHE A 152 11.55 33.34 40.45
N GLU A 153 12.39 33.28 41.49
CA GLU A 153 11.95 33.87 42.75
C GLU A 153 11.73 35.36 42.50
N PRO A 154 10.55 35.93 42.81
CA PRO A 154 10.36 37.36 42.68
C PRO A 154 11.32 38.04 43.66
N GLU A 155 12.27 38.82 43.16
CA GLU A 155 13.01 39.74 44.02
C GLU A 155 11.98 40.55 44.82
N PRO A 156 12.11 40.63 46.16
CA PRO A 156 11.14 41.34 46.97
C PRO A 156 11.06 42.77 46.46
N ALA A 157 9.86 43.20 46.09
CA ALA A 157 9.63 44.54 45.56
C ALA A 157 10.30 45.58 46.48
N PRO A 158 11.08 46.54 45.93
CA PRO A 158 11.77 47.51 46.76
C PRO A 158 10.74 48.23 47.63
N ARG A 159 10.99 48.25 48.93
CA ARG A 159 10.11 48.94 49.89
C ARG A 159 10.06 50.42 49.52
N ILE A 160 8.96 50.85 48.90
CA ILE A 160 8.70 52.26 48.65
C ILE A 160 8.38 52.88 50.01
N PHE A 161 9.34 53.63 50.56
CA PHE A 161 9.16 54.39 51.79
C PHE A 161 8.37 55.66 51.47
N THR A 162 7.05 55.61 51.63
CA THR A 162 6.19 56.79 51.51
C THR A 162 6.28 57.60 52.80
N TYR A 163 6.85 58.81 52.73
CA TYR A 163 6.74 59.77 53.84
C TYR A 163 5.31 60.30 53.91
N ASP A 164 4.70 60.15 55.07
CA ASP A 164 3.37 60.65 55.40
C ASP A 164 3.44 62.17 55.61
N THR A 165 3.16 62.95 54.56
CA THR A 165 2.97 64.40 54.68
C THR A 165 1.48 64.70 54.77
N GLY A 166 0.94 64.63 55.99
CA GLY A 166 -0.47 64.91 56.29
C GLY A 166 -0.63 65.76 57.54
N SER A 167 -0.84 67.05 57.33
CA SER A 167 -1.15 68.11 58.30
C SER A 167 -2.43 67.87 59.13
N ARG A 168 -2.40 68.16 60.44
CA ARG A 168 -3.54 68.66 61.24
C ARG A 168 -3.06 69.30 62.56
N THR A 169 -3.03 70.63 62.61
CA THR A 169 -3.93 71.55 63.36
C THR A 169 -3.57 71.79 64.84
N GLU A 170 -3.02 72.98 65.09
CA GLU A 170 -3.21 73.88 66.23
C GLU A 170 -3.05 73.34 67.66
N ASN A 171 -1.88 73.60 68.25
CA ASN A 171 -1.68 74.61 69.31
C ASN A 171 -0.30 74.36 69.92
N ASP A 172 0.70 75.18 69.55
CA ASP A 172 1.76 75.61 70.46
C ASP A 172 2.64 76.65 69.75
N ASP A 173 2.51 77.88 70.24
CA ASP A 173 3.02 79.13 69.70
C ASP A 173 4.51 79.32 70.09
N SER A 174 5.40 78.40 69.67
CA SER A 174 6.82 78.46 70.06
C SER A 174 7.85 78.46 68.90
N GLY A 175 7.50 77.99 67.70
CA GLY A 175 8.48 77.79 66.61
C GLY A 175 8.65 78.94 65.61
N ALA A 176 7.63 79.79 65.41
CA ALA A 176 7.65 80.84 64.38
C ALA A 176 8.57 82.03 64.74
N SER A 177 8.91 82.17 66.01
CA SER A 177 9.76 83.25 66.53
C SER A 177 11.26 82.99 66.28
N GLU A 178 11.68 81.75 66.04
CA GLU A 178 13.09 81.39 65.84
C GLU A 178 13.52 81.48 64.37
N ILE A 179 12.62 81.15 63.44
CA ILE A 179 12.89 81.18 62.00
C ILE A 179 13.02 82.64 61.51
N LYS A 180 12.23 83.57 62.07
CA LYS A 180 12.33 85.00 61.76
C LYS A 180 13.63 85.62 62.27
N LYS A 181 14.12 85.20 63.44
CA LYS A 181 15.43 85.63 64.00
C LYS A 181 16.62 85.14 63.17
N LEU A 182 16.53 83.96 62.54
CA LEU A 182 17.55 83.45 61.63
C LEU A 182 17.57 84.21 60.29
N TYR A 183 16.39 84.56 59.77
CA TYR A 183 16.28 85.28 58.50
C TYR A 183 16.79 86.73 58.60
N ASP A 184 16.52 87.43 59.71
CA ASP A 184 17.04 88.79 59.92
C ASP A 184 18.56 88.82 60.22
N LYS A 185 19.15 87.71 60.69
CA LYS A 185 20.58 87.59 60.97
C LYS A 185 21.45 87.42 59.72
N TYR A 186 20.89 86.92 58.63
CA TYR A 186 21.61 86.68 57.36
C TYR A 186 21.21 87.63 56.23
N LYS A 187 20.45 88.68 56.52
CA LYS A 187 20.04 89.73 55.57
C LYS A 187 20.74 91.07 55.80
N LYS A 188 22.06 91.04 56.03
CA LYS A 188 22.96 92.19 55.92
C LYS A 188 24.17 91.82 55.09
#